data_AF-A0A1F3TDM9-F1
#
_entry.id   AF-A0A1F3TDM9-F1
#
_cell.length_a   1.000
_cell.length_b   1.000
_cell.length_c   1.000
_cell.angle_alpha   90.00
_cell.angle_beta   90.00
_cell.angle_gamma   90.00
#
_symmetry.space_group_name_H-M   'P 1'
#
loop_
_entity.id
_entity.type
_entity.pdbx_description
1 polymer ?
#
loop_
_entity_poly.entity_id
_entity_poly.type
_entity_poly.pdbx_seq_one_letter_code
_entity_poly.pdbx_strand_id
1 'polypeptide(L)' 'MLGRIVISKTHQKFMVELDLVLAEGQKIYKHIDLFFSRSGEDEVLSEATFRLKTYFEKMKQS' A
#
# COMPACT_ATOMS: atom_id res chain seq x y z
N MET A 1 4.06 -6.31 13.76
CA MET A 1 3.86 -6.24 12.29
C MET A 1 4.53 -4.98 11.81
N LEU A 2 5.45 -5.10 10.85
CA LEU A 2 6.13 -3.96 10.22
C LEU A 2 5.56 -3.83 8.81
N GLY A 3 5.34 -2.61 8.34
CA GLY A 3 4.87 -2.34 6.98
C GLY A 3 5.94 -1.57 6.21
N ARG A 4 6.12 -1.90 4.94
CA ARG A 4 6.89 -1.09 3.98
C ARG A 4 5.92 -0.51 2.96
N ILE A 5 6.02 0.80 2.74
CA ILE A 5 5.29 1.51 1.69
C ILE A 5 6.32 2.08 0.74
N VAL A 6 6.20 1.77 -0.54
CA VAL A 6 7.03 2.33 -1.62
C VAL A 6 6.11 3.10 -2.55
N ILE A 7 6.44 4.37 -2.80
CA ILE A 7 5.70 5.22 -3.73
C ILE A 7 6.65 5.59 -4.85
N SER A 8 6.30 5.15 -6.05
CA SER A 8 7.08 5.34 -7.26
C SER A 8 6.29 6.18 -8.24
N LYS A 9 6.88 7.28 -8.71
CA LYS A 9 6.29 8.12 -9.78
C LYS A 9 7.01 7.86 -11.09
N THR A 10 6.29 7.32 -12.06
CA THR A 10 6.73 7.30 -13.47
C THR A 10 6.15 8.51 -14.19
N HIS A 11 6.59 8.78 -15.43
CA HIS A 11 6.35 10.04 -16.15
C HIS A 11 4.90 10.59 -16.13
N GLN A 12 3.88 9.74 -15.97
CA GLN A 12 2.47 10.17 -15.80
C GLN A 12 1.64 9.27 -14.85
N LYS A 13 2.28 8.36 -14.13
CA LYS A 13 1.58 7.39 -13.29
C LYS A 13 2.27 7.28 -11.94
N PHE A 14 1.47 7.24 -10.89
CA PHE A 14 1.94 6.82 -9.60
C PHE A 14 1.68 5.34 -9.41
N MET A 15 2.65 4.67 -8.81
CA MET A 15 2.59 3.30 -8.39
C MET A 15 2.87 3.28 -6.90
N VAL A 16 1.97 2.71 -6.12
CA VAL A 16 2.15 2.50 -4.69
C VAL A 16 2.23 1.01 -4.45
N GLU A 17 3.37 0.56 -3.96
CA GLU A 17 3.60 -0.81 -3.53
C GLU A 17 3.55 -0.86 -2.01
N LEU A 18 2.84 -1.85 -1.48
CA LEU A 18 2.63 -2.03 -0.06
C LEU A 18 3.01 -3.46 0.33
N ASP A 19 4.02 -3.57 1.18
CA ASP A 19 4.41 -4.85 1.79
C ASP A 19 4.04 -4.87 3.26
N LEU A 20 3.23 -5.85 3.61
CA LEU A 20 2.99 -6.22 4.99
C LEU A 20 4.01 -7.28 5.36
N VAL A 21 4.87 -6.98 6.33
CA VAL A 21 5.97 -7.84 6.74
C VAL A 21 5.67 -8.40 8.13
N LEU A 22 5.76 -9.73 8.24
CA LEU A 22 5.74 -10.37 9.56
C LEU A 22 6.99 -9.93 10.32
N ALA A 23 6.79 -9.49 11.56
CA ALA A 23 7.91 -9.08 12.41
C ALA A 23 8.88 -10.26 12.64
N GLU A 24 8.35 -11.48 12.65
CA GLU A 24 9.13 -12.71 12.72
C GLU A 24 9.66 -13.08 11.33
N GLY A 25 11.00 -13.09 11.20
CA GLY A 25 11.69 -13.56 10.01
C GLY A 25 11.69 -12.61 8.80
N GLN A 26 11.18 -11.38 8.94
CA GLN A 26 11.15 -10.35 7.88
C GLN A 26 10.50 -10.82 6.56
N LYS A 27 9.66 -11.85 6.61
CA LYS A 27 8.98 -12.37 5.43
C LYS A 27 7.80 -11.47 5.08
N ILE A 28 7.67 -11.14 3.79
CA ILE A 28 6.50 -10.46 3.26
C ILE A 28 5.31 -11.41 3.39
N TYR A 29 4.36 -11.02 4.25
CA TYR A 29 3.07 -11.69 4.43
C TYR A 29 2.15 -11.44 3.25
N LYS A 30 2.12 -10.19 2.78
CA LYS A 30 1.28 -9.77 1.66
C LYS A 30 1.88 -8.57 0.94
N HIS A 31 1.87 -8.66 -0.39
CA HIS A 31 2.21 -7.58 -1.31
C HIS A 31 0.92 -7.04 -1.96
N ILE A 32 0.81 -5.72 -2.10
CA ILE A 32 -0.32 -5.05 -2.74
C ILE A 32 0.21 -3.95 -3.65
N ASP A 33 -0.12 -4.06 -4.94
CA ASP A 33 0.19 -3.05 -5.95
C ASP A 33 -1.03 -2.18 -6.25
N LEU A 34 -0.84 -0.86 -6.23
CA LEU A 34 -1.84 0.13 -6.60
C LEU A 34 -1.30 1.02 -7.71
N PHE A 35 -1.99 1.02 -8.85
CA PHE A 35 -1.62 1.80 -10.02
C PHE A 35 -2.60 2.96 -10.22
N PHE A 36 -2.08 4.17 -10.29
CA PHE A 36 -2.85 5.39 -10.46
C PHE A 36 -2.41 6.11 -11.73
N SER A 37 -3.28 6.08 -12.75
CA SER A 37 -3.10 6.88 -13.96
C SER A 37 -3.77 8.23 -13.81
N ARG A 38 -3.01 9.31 -14.03
CA ARG A 38 -3.50 10.71 -14.09
C ARG A 38 -3.99 11.33 -12.77
N SER A 39 -3.49 10.85 -11.64
CA SER A 39 -3.80 11.42 -10.31
C SER A 39 -2.67 12.31 -9.79
N GLY A 40 -3.02 13.34 -9.02
CA GLY A 40 -2.05 14.11 -8.24
C GLY A 40 -1.45 13.27 -7.11
N GLU A 41 -0.29 13.67 -6.59
CA GLU A 41 0.39 12.93 -5.50
C GLU A 41 -0.49 12.77 -4.25
N ASP A 42 -1.23 13.82 -3.89
CA ASP A 42 -2.13 13.82 -2.73
C ASP A 42 -3.31 12.83 -2.88
N GLU A 43 -3.88 12.73 -4.08
CA GLU A 43 -4.98 11.80 -4.37
C GLU A 43 -4.51 10.34 -4.25
N VAL A 44 -3.29 10.07 -4.74
CA VAL A 44 -2.65 8.76 -4.68
C VAL A 44 -2.41 8.33 -3.24
N LEU A 45 -1.86 9.25 -2.43
CA LEU A 45 -1.61 9.01 -1.00
C LEU A 45 -2.90 8.75 -0.23
N SER A 46 -3.94 9.53 -0.50
CA SER A 46 -5.25 9.39 0.14
C SER A 46 -5.88 8.02 -0.17
N GLU A 47 -5.90 7.63 -1.44
CA GLU A 47 -6.48 6.35 -1.87
C GLU A 47 -5.66 5.15 -1.39
N ALA A 48 -4.32 5.23 -1.40
CA ALA A 48 -3.46 4.20 -0.82
C ALA A 48 -3.72 4.01 0.68
N THR A 49 -3.84 5.11 1.43
CA THR A 49 -4.16 5.11 2.87
C THR A 49 -5.54 4.52 3.14
N PHE A 50 -6.55 4.89 2.34
CA PHE A 50 -7.90 4.34 2.44
C PHE A 50 -7.89 2.81 2.26
N ARG A 51 -7.24 2.30 1.21
CA ARG A 51 -7.16 0.86 0.94
C ARG A 51 -6.44 0.08 2.02
N LEU A 52 -5.35 0.63 2.57
CA LEU A 52 -4.64 0.05 3.72
C LEU A 52 -5.56 -0.05 4.94
N LYS A 53 -6.28 1.03 5.26
CA LYS A 53 -7.20 1.06 6.39
C LYS A 53 -8.29 0.00 6.24
N THR A 54 -8.94 -0.06 5.08
CA THR A 54 -9.96 -1.09 4.78
C THR A 54 -9.39 -2.51 4.90
N TYR A 55 -8.15 -2.74 4.46
CA TYR A 55 -7.52 -4.04 4.58
C TYR A 55 -7.34 -4.48 6.04
N PHE A 56 -6.79 -3.60 6.89
CA PHE A 56 -6.61 -3.90 8.31
C PHE A 56 -7.93 -4.03 9.07
N GLU A 57 -8.94 -3.24 8.73
CA GLU A 57 -10.27 -3.36 9.33
C GLU A 57 -10.91 -4.73 9.03
N LYS A 58 -10.77 -5.24 7.80
CA LYS A 58 -11.23 -6.58 7.43
C LYS A 58 -10.50 -7.68 8.20
N MET A 59 -9.19 -7.53 8.41
CA MET A 59 -8.41 -8.50 9.19
C MET A 59 -8.81 -8.57 10.67
N LYS A 60 -9.23 -7.46 11.29
CA LYS A 60 -9.66 -7.46 12.70
C LYS A 60 -10.98 -8.21 12.94
N GLN A 61 -11.75 -8.48 11.88
CA GLN A 61 -13.03 -9.19 11.97
C GLN A 61 -12.89 -10.70 11.71
N SER A 62 -11.68 -11.19 11.38
CA SER A 62 -11.34 -12.61 11.21
C SER A 62 -10.63 -13.15 12.44
#